data_AF-A0A6A9UX68-F1
#
_entry.id   AF-A0A6A9UX68-F1
#
_cell.length_a   1.000
_cell.length_b   1.000
_cell.length_c   1.000
_cell.angle_alpha   90.00
_cell.angle_beta   90.00
_cell.angle_gamma   90.00
#
_symmetry.space_group_name_H-M   'P 1'
#
loop_
_entity.id
_entity.type
_entity.pdbx_description
1 polymer ?
#
loop_
_entity_poly.entity_id
_entity_poly.type
_entity_poly.pdbx_seq_one_letter_code
_entity_poly.pdbx_strand_id
1 'polypeptide(L)'
;MLHVEKPSSPEASPRSTLIGHAVALLAGYGFLLVCGLRSHPSVLQEGVTPARVVAAAGSLAVTAVVLLVLDASHPPAGATTLIVSLGLLHTPTQLAVAAASVVLVTAVGWLYNRVTGGAMPVWAAPRREEARRG
;
A
#
# COMPACT_ATOMS: atom_id res chain seq x y z
N MET A 1 12.20 2.88 -2.13
CA MET A 1 12.96 4.07 -1.66
C MET A 1 12.78 4.32 -0.17
N LEU A 2 11.56 4.36 0.37
CA LEU A 2 11.34 4.71 1.78
C LEU A 2 12.12 3.86 2.79
N HIS A 3 12.20 2.53 2.60
CA HIS A 3 13.00 1.63 3.45
C HIS A 3 14.50 1.91 3.43
N VAL A 4 15.03 2.62 2.44
CA VAL A 4 16.46 2.94 2.31
C VAL A 4 16.73 4.39 2.71
N GLU A 5 15.88 5.31 2.27
CA GLU A 5 16.05 6.75 2.51
C GLU A 5 15.69 7.17 3.94
N LYS A 6 14.64 6.58 4.53
CA LYS A 6 14.13 6.93 5.87
C LYS A 6 13.78 5.68 6.68
N PRO A 7 14.71 4.75 6.89
CA PRO A 7 14.43 3.44 7.48
C PRO A 7 13.86 3.51 8.90
N SER A 8 14.17 4.55 9.67
CA SER A 8 13.69 4.75 11.05
C SER A 8 12.31 5.41 11.11
N SER A 9 11.71 5.83 9.99
CA SER A 9 10.40 6.47 10.02
C SER A 9 9.29 5.43 10.31
N PRO A 10 8.21 5.83 11.01
CA PRO A 10 7.05 4.94 11.22
C PRO A 10 6.43 4.44 9.90
N GLU A 11 6.48 5.27 8.87
CA GLU A 11 5.96 4.97 7.53
C GLU A 11 6.78 3.89 6.80
N ALA A 12 8.08 3.78 7.12
CA ALA A 12 8.97 2.76 6.61
C ALA A 12 8.82 1.42 7.35
N SER A 13 8.13 1.38 8.50
CA SER A 13 8.07 0.17 9.32
C SER A 13 7.44 -1.02 8.58
N PRO A 14 7.83 -2.27 8.90
CA PRO A 14 7.21 -3.46 8.32
C PRO A 14 5.68 -3.49 8.52
N ARG A 15 5.20 -3.08 9.70
CA ARG A 15 3.77 -2.95 10.00
C ARG A 15 3.06 -2.03 9.01
N SER A 16 3.54 -0.80 8.85
CA SER A 16 2.92 0.19 7.95
C SER A 16 2.97 -0.28 6.50
N THR A 17 4.06 -0.90 6.08
CA THR A 17 4.20 -1.45 4.72
C THR A 17 3.17 -2.54 4.45
N LEU A 18 3.10 -3.56 5.32
CA LEU A 18 2.20 -4.70 5.12
C LEU A 18 0.72 -4.31 5.23
N ILE A 19 0.34 -3.56 6.27
CA ILE A 19 -1.04 -3.08 6.44
C ILE A 19 -1.40 -2.12 5.31
N GLY A 20 -0.50 -1.19 4.98
CA GLY A 20 -0.61 -0.24 3.88
C GLY A 20 -1.06 -0.91 2.59
N HIS A 21 -0.25 -1.84 2.12
CA HIS A 21 -0.52 -2.54 0.87
C HIS A 21 -1.71 -3.50 0.96
N ALA A 22 -1.94 -4.16 2.10
CA ALA A 22 -3.13 -5.02 2.26
C ALA A 22 -4.42 -4.21 2.09
N VAL A 23 -4.53 -3.06 2.78
CA VAL A 23 -5.66 -2.14 2.64
C VAL A 23 -5.77 -1.62 1.20
N ALA A 24 -4.64 -1.24 0.59
CA ALA A 24 -4.62 -0.75 -0.78
C ALA A 24 -5.15 -1.77 -1.81
N LEU A 25 -4.71 -3.03 -1.71
CA LEU A 25 -5.16 -4.11 -2.58
C LEU A 25 -6.66 -4.38 -2.41
N LEU A 26 -7.12 -4.43 -1.16
CA LEU A 26 -8.53 -4.68 -0.83
C LEU A 26 -9.43 -3.52 -1.26
N ALA A 27 -9.05 -2.27 -0.99
CA ALA A 27 -9.82 -1.10 -1.36
C ALA A 27 -9.85 -0.91 -2.89
N GLY A 28 -8.69 -1.04 -3.55
CA GLY A 28 -8.60 -0.97 -5.01
C GLY A 28 -9.49 -2.02 -5.68
N TYR A 29 -9.42 -3.27 -5.22
CA TYR A 29 -10.22 -4.36 -5.79
C TYR A 29 -11.71 -4.23 -5.45
N GLY A 30 -12.04 -3.86 -4.20
CA GLY A 30 -13.41 -3.65 -3.76
C GLY A 30 -14.14 -2.61 -4.60
N PHE A 31 -13.47 -1.51 -4.97
CA PHE A 31 -14.07 -0.50 -5.86
C PHE A 31 -14.23 -0.97 -7.31
N LEU A 32 -13.38 -1.89 -7.81
CA LEU A 32 -13.68 -2.53 -9.10
C LEU A 32 -14.97 -3.34 -9.04
N LEU A 33 -15.24 -4.03 -7.92
CA LEU A 33 -16.47 -4.78 -7.74
C LEU A 33 -17.68 -3.84 -7.65
N VAL A 34 -17.60 -2.81 -6.81
CA VAL A 34 -18.69 -1.83 -6.61
C VAL A 34 -19.03 -1.08 -7.90
N CYS A 35 -18.01 -0.73 -8.70
CA CYS A 35 -18.21 -0.03 -9.97
C CYS A 35 -18.47 -0.97 -11.16
N GLY A 36 -18.54 -2.29 -10.96
CA GLY A 36 -18.79 -3.26 -12.04
C GLY A 36 -17.63 -3.43 -13.04
N LEU A 37 -16.42 -3.03 -12.68
CA LEU A 37 -15.24 -2.97 -13.56
C LEU A 37 -14.36 -4.24 -13.51
N ARG A 38 -14.78 -5.30 -12.81
CA ARG A 38 -13.96 -6.51 -12.62
C ARG A 38 -13.54 -7.18 -13.93
N SER A 39 -14.46 -7.22 -14.90
CA SER A 39 -14.24 -7.88 -16.20
C SER A 39 -13.84 -6.89 -17.30
N HIS A 40 -13.69 -5.61 -16.95
CA HIS A 40 -13.28 -4.58 -17.88
C HIS A 40 -11.76 -4.58 -18.07
N PRO A 41 -11.26 -4.40 -19.30
CA PRO A 41 -9.89 -4.04 -19.59
C PRO A 41 -9.35 -2.88 -18.72
N SER A 42 -8.02 -2.78 -18.66
CA SER A 42 -7.37 -1.72 -17.91
C SER A 42 -7.65 -0.34 -18.52
N VAL A 43 -7.43 0.72 -17.72
CA VAL A 43 -7.52 2.11 -18.19
C VAL A 43 -6.63 2.40 -19.41
N LEU A 44 -5.56 1.63 -19.61
CA LEU A 44 -4.66 1.79 -20.77
C LEU A 44 -5.30 1.31 -22.09
N GLN A 45 -6.32 0.47 -22.01
CA GLN A 45 -6.99 -0.11 -23.18
C GLN A 45 -8.33 0.58 -23.45
N GLU A 46 -9.12 0.88 -22.41
CA GLU A 46 -10.43 1.51 -22.53
C GLU A 46 -10.43 3.03 -22.30
N GLY A 47 -9.32 3.58 -21.80
CA GLY A 47 -9.25 4.97 -21.37
C GLY A 47 -9.89 5.20 -20.01
N VAL A 48 -9.98 6.48 -19.63
CA VAL A 48 -10.52 6.92 -18.33
C VAL A 48 -12.03 7.13 -18.45
N THR A 49 -12.81 6.18 -17.95
CA THR A 49 -14.27 6.28 -17.87
C THR A 49 -14.72 6.94 -16.55
N PRO A 50 -15.94 7.51 -16.47
CA PRO A 50 -16.46 8.03 -15.21
C PRO A 50 -16.48 6.98 -14.08
N ALA A 51 -16.81 5.72 -14.41
CA ALA A 51 -16.75 4.62 -13.44
C ALA A 51 -15.31 4.37 -12.94
N ARG A 52 -14.30 4.44 -13.83
CA ARG A 52 -12.88 4.37 -13.44
C ARG A 52 -12.47 5.50 -12.52
N VAL A 53 -12.95 6.72 -12.77
CA VAL A 53 -12.68 7.88 -11.89
C VAL A 53 -13.23 7.64 -10.49
N VAL A 54 -14.47 7.17 -10.38
CA VAL A 54 -15.09 6.82 -9.09
C VAL A 54 -14.31 5.69 -8.40
N ALA A 55 -13.94 4.64 -9.14
CA ALA A 55 -13.17 3.54 -8.58
C ALA A 55 -11.80 4.00 -8.05
N ALA A 56 -11.08 4.82 -8.81
CA ALA A 56 -9.77 5.33 -8.44
C ALA A 56 -9.83 6.30 -7.26
N ALA A 57 -10.68 7.33 -7.34
CA ALA A 57 -10.80 8.34 -6.28
C ALA A 57 -11.38 7.73 -4.99
N GLY A 58 -12.40 6.90 -5.10
CA GLY A 58 -13.05 6.27 -3.95
C GLY A 58 -12.14 5.28 -3.23
N SER A 59 -11.47 4.40 -3.97
CA SER A 59 -10.51 3.46 -3.35
C SER A 59 -9.33 4.16 -2.70
N LEU A 60 -8.81 5.23 -3.32
CA LEU A 60 -7.71 6.01 -2.76
C LEU A 60 -8.14 6.75 -1.48
N ALA A 61 -9.32 7.38 -1.48
CA ALA A 61 -9.87 8.03 -0.30
C ALA A 61 -10.07 7.04 0.86
N VAL A 62 -10.66 5.88 0.58
CA VAL A 62 -10.83 4.82 1.59
C VAL A 62 -9.48 4.32 2.10
N THR A 63 -8.50 4.08 1.21
CA THR A 63 -7.15 3.68 1.62
C THR A 63 -6.55 4.72 2.56
N ALA A 64 -6.58 6.00 2.19
CA ALA A 64 -6.01 7.07 3.00
C ALA A 64 -6.67 7.16 4.39
N VAL A 65 -8.00 7.12 4.45
CA VAL A 65 -8.75 7.17 5.72
C VAL A 65 -8.43 5.96 6.60
N VAL A 66 -8.45 4.75 6.04
CA VAL A 66 -8.17 3.53 6.80
C VAL A 66 -6.74 3.52 7.32
N LEU A 67 -5.75 3.91 6.52
CA LEU A 67 -4.35 3.96 6.98
C LEU A 67 -4.13 5.03 8.05
N LEU A 68 -4.83 6.17 7.95
CA LEU A 68 -4.81 7.19 9.00
C LEU A 68 -5.40 6.64 10.32
N VAL A 69 -6.53 5.95 10.26
CA VAL A 69 -7.18 5.37 11.44
C VAL A 69 -6.34 4.25 12.06
N LEU A 70 -5.65 3.45 11.25
CA LEU A 70 -4.80 2.33 11.73
C LEU A 70 -3.40 2.76 12.19
N ASP A 71 -3.08 4.06 12.10
CA ASP A 71 -1.73 4.61 12.29
C ASP A 71 -0.66 3.81 11.51
N ALA A 72 -1.01 3.50 10.27
CA ALA A 72 -0.24 2.63 9.37
C ALA A 72 0.03 3.34 8.03
N SER A 73 0.16 4.66 8.07
CA SER A 73 0.46 5.49 6.91
C SER A 73 1.68 4.96 6.18
N HIS A 74 1.49 4.54 4.94
CA HIS A 74 2.54 4.11 4.04
C HIS A 74 2.29 4.75 2.68
N PRO A 75 2.89 5.92 2.38
CA PRO A 75 2.61 6.65 1.15
C PRO A 75 2.69 5.81 -0.15
N PRO A 76 3.63 4.84 -0.29
CA PRO A 76 3.66 3.97 -1.46
C PRO A 76 2.41 3.09 -1.66
N ALA A 77 1.63 2.84 -0.62
CA ALA A 77 0.38 2.07 -0.71
C ALA A 77 -0.65 2.77 -1.61
N GLY A 78 -0.67 4.10 -1.65
CA GLY A 78 -1.60 4.84 -2.52
C GLY A 78 -1.42 4.53 -4.00
N ALA A 79 -0.17 4.33 -4.45
CA ALA A 79 0.10 3.89 -5.81
C ALA A 79 -0.40 2.47 -6.07
N THR A 80 -0.30 1.56 -5.08
CA THR A 80 -0.86 0.20 -5.20
C THR A 80 -2.38 0.23 -5.35
N THR A 81 -3.06 1.08 -4.57
CA THR A 81 -4.50 1.28 -4.70
C THR A 81 -4.88 1.67 -6.13
N LEU A 82 -4.17 2.64 -6.71
CA LEU A 82 -4.40 3.11 -8.08
C LEU A 82 -4.07 2.03 -9.12
N ILE A 83 -2.98 1.28 -8.96
CA ILE A 83 -2.63 0.18 -9.88
C ILE A 83 -3.79 -0.82 -9.98
N VAL A 84 -4.40 -1.17 -8.85
CA VAL A 84 -5.54 -2.10 -8.82
C VAL A 84 -6.80 -1.43 -9.37
N SER A 85 -7.18 -0.25 -8.87
CA SER A 85 -8.44 0.42 -9.26
C SER A 85 -8.44 0.97 -10.70
N LEU A 86 -7.27 1.09 -11.34
CA LEU A 86 -7.11 1.36 -12.77
C LEU A 86 -7.00 0.08 -13.63
N GLY A 87 -7.03 -1.09 -13.00
CA GLY A 87 -7.17 -2.37 -13.68
C GLY A 87 -5.86 -2.96 -14.18
N LEU A 88 -4.71 -2.45 -13.73
CA LEU A 88 -3.41 -2.96 -14.17
C LEU A 88 -3.09 -4.32 -13.51
N LEU A 89 -3.47 -4.49 -12.25
CA LEU A 89 -3.40 -5.75 -11.50
C LEU A 89 -4.74 -6.00 -10.80
N HIS A 90 -5.66 -6.70 -11.46
CA HIS A 90 -7.05 -6.81 -10.99
C HIS A 90 -7.57 -8.25 -10.89
N THR A 91 -6.80 -9.24 -11.32
CA THR A 91 -7.18 -10.65 -11.13
C THR A 91 -6.76 -11.15 -9.74
N PRO A 92 -7.48 -12.08 -9.12
CA PRO A 92 -7.12 -12.61 -7.80
C PRO A 92 -5.68 -13.14 -7.71
N THR A 93 -5.21 -13.81 -8.77
CA THR A 93 -3.83 -14.31 -8.85
C THR A 93 -2.81 -13.17 -8.89
N GLN A 94 -3.06 -12.12 -9.67
CA GLN A 94 -2.19 -10.93 -9.68
C GLN A 94 -2.14 -10.24 -8.31
N LEU A 95 -3.28 -10.14 -7.60
CA LEU A 95 -3.34 -9.57 -6.26
C LEU A 95 -2.57 -10.40 -5.24
N ALA A 96 -2.66 -11.74 -5.31
CA ALA A 96 -1.89 -12.64 -4.47
C ALA A 96 -0.38 -12.53 -4.73
N VAL A 97 0.02 -12.44 -6.00
CA VAL A 97 1.43 -12.21 -6.39
C VAL A 97 1.92 -10.85 -5.88
N ALA A 98 1.10 -9.80 -5.99
CA ALA A 98 1.43 -8.48 -5.46
C ALA A 98 1.60 -8.49 -3.93
N ALA A 99 0.69 -9.15 -3.20
CA ALA A 99 0.80 -9.32 -1.76
C ALA A 99 2.07 -10.08 -1.35
N ALA A 100 2.38 -11.19 -2.03
CA ALA A 100 3.62 -11.95 -1.80
C ALA A 100 4.88 -11.11 -2.09
N SER A 101 4.84 -10.29 -3.15
CA SER A 101 5.93 -9.38 -3.51
C SER A 101 6.16 -8.32 -2.44
N VAL A 102 5.09 -7.77 -1.86
CA VAL A 102 5.20 -6.82 -0.74
C VAL A 102 5.85 -7.47 0.47
N VAL A 103 5.47 -8.70 0.82
CA VAL A 103 6.11 -9.45 1.93
C VAL A 103 7.60 -9.65 1.65
N LEU A 104 7.94 -10.11 0.44
CA LEU A 104 9.32 -10.34 0.03
C LEU A 104 10.16 -9.05 0.09
N VAL A 105 9.67 -7.96 -0.51
CA VAL A 105 10.37 -6.67 -0.53
C VAL A 105 10.52 -6.10 0.89
N THR A 106 9.51 -6.26 1.74
CA THR A 106 9.59 -5.86 3.16
C THR A 106 10.68 -6.64 3.89
N ALA A 107 10.76 -7.96 3.67
CA ALA A 107 11.80 -8.80 4.27
C ALA A 107 13.21 -8.43 3.78
N VAL A 108 13.37 -8.19 2.47
CA VAL A 108 14.64 -7.75 1.89
C VAL A 108 15.05 -6.38 2.42
N GLY A 109 14.13 -5.41 2.45
CA GLY A 109 14.39 -4.06 2.97
C GLY A 109 14.75 -4.07 4.46
N TRP A 110 14.08 -4.91 5.24
CA TRP A 110 14.42 -5.13 6.64
C TRP A 110 15.80 -5.77 6.82
N LEU A 111 16.11 -6.84 6.07
CA LEU A 111 17.40 -7.52 6.14
C LEU A 111 18.55 -6.60 5.72
N TYR A 112 18.35 -5.82 4.66
CA TYR A 112 19.31 -4.81 4.21
C TYR A 112 19.63 -3.83 5.33
N ASN A 113 18.61 -3.27 6.00
CA ASN A 113 18.81 -2.37 7.13
C ASN A 113 19.52 -3.06 8.29
N ARG A 114 19.21 -4.33 8.57
CA ARG A 114 19.88 -5.09 9.63
C ARG A 114 21.38 -5.29 9.37
N VAL A 115 21.75 -5.63 8.14
CA VAL A 115 23.14 -5.90 7.75
C VAL A 115 23.97 -4.62 7.65
N THR A 116 23.35 -3.50 7.28
CA THR A 116 24.02 -2.19 7.11
C THR A 116 24.02 -1.32 8.38
N GLY A 117 23.48 -1.82 9.50
CA GLY A 117 23.39 -1.07 10.75
C GLY A 117 22.28 -0.01 10.77
N GLY A 118 21.32 -0.08 9.85
CA GLY A 118 20.15 0.79 9.76
C GLY A 118 19.14 0.59 10.90
N ALA A 119 18.50 1.68 11.31
CA ALA A 119 17.59 1.73 12.46
C ALA A 119 16.13 1.35 12.12
N MET A 120 15.91 0.46 11.16
CA MET A 120 14.56 0.02 10.81
C MET A 120 13.95 -0.84 11.93
N PRO A 121 12.73 -0.52 12.42
CA PRO A 121 12.09 -1.30 13.46
C PRO A 121 11.77 -2.72 12.97
N VAL A 122 11.71 -3.68 13.90
CA VAL A 122 11.27 -5.06 13.61
C VAL A 122 9.82 -5.13 13.14
N TRP A 123 8.95 -4.26 13.68
CA TRP A 123 7.53 -4.29 13.38
C TRP A 123 6.94 -2.89 13.24
N ALA A 124 6.93 -2.11 14.33
CA ALA A 124 6.43 -0.74 14.36
C ALA A 124 7.48 0.18 15.00
N ALA A 125 7.55 1.44 14.54
CA ALA A 125 8.34 2.47 15.22
C ALA A 125 7.57 3.01 16.44
N PRO A 126 8.27 3.50 17.49
CA PRO A 126 7.63 4.17 18.63
C PRO A 126 6.85 5.40 18.16
N ARG A 127 5.71 5.69 18.82
CA ARG A 127 4.87 6.83 18.43
C ARG A 127 5.64 8.13 18.66
N ARG A 128 5.50 9.11 17.75
CA ARG A 128 6.17 10.42 17.85
C ARG A 128 5.91 11.16 19.17
N GLU A 129 4.81 10.86 19.85
CA GLU A 129 4.45 11.40 21.17
C GLU A 129 5.22 10.72 22.33
N GLU A 130 5.48 9.42 22.23
CA GLU A 130 6.27 8.68 23.23
C GLU A 130 7.74 9.09 23.16
N ALA A 131 8.26 9.31 21.96
CA ALA A 131 9.63 9.79 21.72
C ALA A 131 9.89 11.24 22.18
N ARG A 132 8.84 12.03 22.48
CA ARG A 132 8.96 13.40 23.03
C ARG A 132 8.87 13.45 24.56
N ARG A 133 8.51 12.34 25.23
CA ARG A 133 8.28 12.25 26.68
C ARG A 133 9.38 11.51 27.46
N GLY A 134 10.35 10.91 26.78
CA GLY A 134 11.54 10.29 27.38
C GLY A 134 12.79 11.05 27.00
#